data_AF-A0A3G3ME68-F1
#
_entry.id   AF-A0A3G3ME68-F1
#
_cell.length_a   1.000
_cell.length_b   1.000
_cell.length_c   1.000
_cell.angle_alpha   90.00
_cell.angle_beta   90.00
_cell.angle_gamma   90.00
#
_symmetry.space_group_name_H-M   'P 1'
#
loop_
_entity.id
_entity.type
_entity.pdbx_description
1 polymer ?
#
loop_
_entity_poly.entity_id
_entity_poly.type
_entity_poly.pdbx_seq_one_letter_code
_entity_poly.pdbx_strand_id
1 'polypeptide(L)'
;ISIGLTGSYSFRLVYYSLMSTLNFFSLNNLNDASLIMLKSMGFMSFVVIFSGSMLNWLIFSTPYFILLPLVMKILTLMFIMLGGFIGLEISKMKLNYSLFSFNYFYYSKFFSLMWNMPYISTFGINYNFLKSGSKLYKFLDQGWFEYLGSQNLYYFIKSNSLYYQYFLKNNLKIFLFIIVCWMMFLIFVNLI
;
A
#
# COMPACT_ATOMS: atom_id res chain seq x y z
N ILE A 1 -0.07 -17.78 25.16
CA ILE A 1 -0.24 -18.47 23.85
C ILE A 1 0.71 -17.91 22.80
N SER A 2 0.68 -16.61 22.48
CA SER A 2 1.61 -15.99 21.51
C SER A 2 3.09 -16.32 21.78
N ILE A 3 3.53 -16.24 23.05
CA ILE A 3 4.90 -16.58 23.48
C ILE A 3 5.28 -18.04 23.16
N GLY A 4 4.34 -18.98 23.28
CA GLY A 4 4.59 -20.37 22.89
C GLY A 4 4.60 -20.55 21.38
N LEU A 5 3.72 -19.82 20.66
CA LEU A 5 3.67 -19.84 19.21
C LEU A 5 4.94 -19.26 18.56
N THR A 6 5.53 -18.20 19.12
CA THR A 6 6.80 -17.65 18.64
C THR A 6 7.93 -18.66 18.78
N GLY A 7 7.98 -19.39 19.91
CA GLY A 7 8.87 -20.54 20.08
C GLY A 7 8.61 -21.65 19.05
N SER A 8 7.34 -22.02 18.82
CA SER A 8 7.01 -23.07 17.86
C SER A 8 7.42 -22.71 16.42
N TYR A 9 7.29 -21.44 16.04
CA TYR A 9 7.65 -20.97 14.70
C TYR A 9 9.16 -20.96 14.49
N SER A 10 9.94 -20.50 15.48
CA SER A 10 11.40 -20.48 15.37
C SER A 10 11.97 -21.90 15.25
N PHE A 11 11.50 -22.83 16.09
CA PHE A 11 11.93 -24.23 16.01
C PHE A 11 11.47 -24.93 14.74
N ARG A 12 10.28 -24.62 14.22
CA ARG A 12 9.83 -25.13 12.92
C ARG A 12 10.74 -24.66 11.78
N LEU A 13 11.17 -23.40 11.79
CA LEU A 13 12.09 -22.86 10.79
C LEU A 13 13.44 -23.58 10.86
N VAL A 14 14.01 -23.74 12.05
CA VAL A 14 15.26 -24.49 12.27
C VAL A 14 15.14 -25.93 11.76
N TYR A 15 13.99 -26.57 11.97
CA TYR A 15 13.77 -27.93 11.50
C TYR A 15 13.83 -28.02 9.96
N TYR A 16 13.11 -27.15 9.24
CA TYR A 16 13.08 -27.21 7.78
C TYR A 16 14.34 -26.70 7.08
N SER A 17 15.10 -25.79 7.70
CA SER A 17 16.30 -25.23 7.08
C SER A 17 17.57 -26.03 7.39
N LEU A 18 17.71 -26.52 8.62
CA LEU A 18 18.98 -27.11 9.10
C LEU A 18 18.88 -28.60 9.41
N MET A 19 17.76 -29.07 9.98
CA MET A 19 17.67 -30.44 10.51
C MET A 19 17.06 -31.45 9.53
N SER A 20 16.17 -31.00 8.64
CA SER A 20 15.57 -31.87 7.63
C SER A 20 16.54 -32.20 6.51
N THR A 21 16.21 -33.24 5.75
CA THR A 21 16.94 -33.58 4.52
C THR A 21 16.95 -32.42 3.54
N LEU A 22 18.06 -32.26 2.81
CA LEU A 22 18.20 -31.22 1.78
C LEU A 22 17.15 -31.43 0.68
N ASN A 23 16.22 -30.47 0.58
CA ASN A 23 15.14 -30.48 -0.42
C ASN A 23 15.44 -29.60 -1.64
N PHE A 24 16.72 -29.34 -1.90
CA PHE A 24 17.16 -28.55 -3.05
C PHE A 24 17.21 -29.39 -4.34
N PHE A 25 17.32 -28.75 -5.50
CA PHE A 25 17.46 -29.45 -6.78
C PHE A 25 18.78 -30.24 -6.86
N SER A 26 18.94 -31.15 -7.84
CA SER A 26 20.17 -31.94 -7.95
C SER A 26 21.41 -31.10 -8.29
N LEU A 27 21.25 -29.98 -8.97
CA LEU A 27 22.31 -29.04 -9.32
C LEU A 27 22.32 -27.86 -8.34
N ASN A 28 22.95 -28.04 -7.18
CA ASN A 28 23.14 -26.95 -6.21
C ASN A 28 24.59 -26.52 -6.13
N ASN A 29 24.80 -25.21 -6.02
CA ASN A 29 26.09 -24.62 -5.68
C ASN A 29 25.94 -23.85 -4.36
N LEU A 30 26.16 -24.53 -3.24
CA LEU A 30 26.15 -23.92 -1.91
C LEU A 30 27.55 -23.38 -1.61
N ASN A 31 27.72 -22.05 -1.61
CA ASN A 31 28.98 -21.40 -1.28
C ASN A 31 28.76 -20.15 -0.43
N ASP A 32 29.10 -20.23 0.86
CA ASP A 32 29.00 -19.12 1.83
C ASP A 32 30.35 -18.43 2.12
N ALA A 33 31.36 -18.60 1.26
CA ALA A 33 32.73 -18.13 1.52
C ALA A 33 32.96 -16.60 1.38
N SER A 34 31.93 -15.80 1.14
CA SER A 34 32.12 -14.36 0.96
C SER A 34 32.45 -13.65 2.29
N LEU A 35 33.69 -13.16 2.41
CA LEU A 35 34.19 -12.51 3.63
C LEU A 35 33.36 -11.31 4.08
N ILE A 36 32.78 -10.55 3.13
CA ILE A 36 31.93 -9.39 3.43
C ILE A 36 30.65 -9.82 4.17
N MET A 37 30.02 -10.91 3.72
CA MET A 37 28.82 -11.45 4.36
C MET A 37 29.13 -12.07 5.72
N LEU A 38 30.21 -12.84 5.83
CA LEU A 38 30.61 -13.44 7.11
C LEU A 38 30.94 -12.37 8.16
N LYS A 39 31.61 -11.27 7.75
CA LYS A 39 31.91 -10.15 8.64
C LYS A 39 30.64 -9.47 9.16
N SER A 40 29.64 -9.23 8.30
CA SER A 40 28.40 -8.58 8.71
C SER A 40 27.54 -9.47 9.61
N MET A 41 27.40 -10.76 9.28
CA MET A 41 26.67 -11.73 10.11
C MET A 41 27.32 -11.91 11.49
N GLY A 42 28.66 -12.01 11.54
CA GLY A 42 29.40 -12.12 12.80
C GLY A 42 29.26 -10.88 13.68
N PHE A 43 29.37 -9.68 13.11
CA PHE A 43 29.15 -8.45 13.88
C PHE A 43 27.72 -8.35 14.43
N MET A 44 26.72 -8.70 13.62
CA MET A 44 25.31 -8.69 14.05
C MET A 44 25.06 -9.63 15.23
N SER A 45 25.64 -10.84 15.23
CA SER A 45 25.44 -11.78 16.35
C SER A 45 26.03 -11.25 17.67
N PHE A 46 27.19 -10.59 17.62
CA PHE A 46 27.76 -9.94 18.80
C PHE A 46 26.85 -8.83 19.33
N VAL A 47 26.33 -7.95 18.46
CA VAL A 47 25.45 -6.85 18.89
C VAL A 47 24.17 -7.39 19.55
N VAL A 48 23.56 -8.46 19.01
CA VAL A 48 22.32 -9.02 19.57
C VAL A 48 22.51 -9.54 21.00
N ILE A 49 23.68 -10.13 21.32
CA ILE A 49 23.95 -10.67 22.66
C ILE A 49 24.05 -9.56 23.72
N PHE A 50 24.71 -8.45 23.39
CA PHE A 50 24.99 -7.38 24.38
C PHE A 50 23.94 -6.26 24.41
N SER A 51 23.31 -5.96 23.28
CA SER A 51 22.43 -4.78 23.16
C SER A 51 21.23 -4.82 24.11
N GLY A 52 20.64 -5.99 24.37
CA GLY A 52 19.46 -6.10 25.22
C GLY A 52 19.72 -5.67 26.67
N SER A 53 20.84 -6.12 27.26
CA SER A 53 21.21 -5.75 28.64
C SER A 53 21.68 -4.30 28.72
N MET A 54 22.47 -3.84 27.74
CA MET A 54 22.92 -2.46 27.65
C MET A 54 21.76 -1.46 27.55
N LEU A 55 20.77 -1.74 26.68
CA LEU A 55 19.60 -0.88 26.51
C LEU A 55 18.73 -0.85 27.78
N ASN A 56 18.58 -1.99 28.47
CA ASN A 56 17.81 -2.04 29.71
C ASN A 56 18.42 -1.13 30.79
N TRP A 57 19.75 -1.09 30.92
CA TRP A 57 20.43 -0.19 31.86
C TRP A 57 20.38 1.29 31.45
N LEU A 58 20.39 1.59 30.15
CA LEU A 58 20.36 2.97 29.66
C LEU A 58 18.95 3.59 29.72
N ILE A 59 17.91 2.82 29.39
CA ILE A 59 16.54 3.34 29.24
C ILE A 59 15.82 3.38 30.60
N PHE A 60 16.00 2.36 31.44
CA PHE A 60 15.29 2.28 32.71
C PHE A 60 16.14 2.85 33.84
N SER A 61 15.93 4.14 34.13
CA SER A 61 16.58 4.84 35.25
C SER A 61 16.09 4.39 36.63
N THR A 62 14.87 3.84 36.72
CA THR A 62 14.32 3.29 37.97
C THR A 62 13.83 1.85 37.77
N PRO A 63 14.47 0.84 38.37
CA PRO A 63 14.02 -0.54 38.25
C PRO A 63 12.70 -0.72 39.03
N TYR A 64 11.65 -1.18 38.34
CA TYR A 64 10.37 -1.49 38.99
C TYR A 64 10.45 -2.89 39.62
N PHE A 65 10.25 -2.97 40.94
CA PHE A 65 10.26 -4.24 41.67
C PHE A 65 8.88 -4.93 41.55
N ILE A 66 8.85 -6.11 40.92
CA ILE A 66 7.62 -6.87 40.69
C ILE A 66 7.62 -8.10 41.61
N LEU A 67 6.70 -8.12 42.58
CA LEU A 67 6.43 -9.28 43.44
C LEU A 67 5.41 -10.19 42.77
N LEU A 68 5.87 -11.34 42.27
CA LEU A 68 5.04 -12.36 41.64
C LEU A 68 5.26 -13.72 42.32
N PRO A 69 4.22 -14.57 42.43
CA PRO A 69 4.41 -15.96 42.85
C PRO A 69 5.32 -16.70 41.86
N LEU A 70 6.07 -17.69 42.36
CA LEU A 70 7.11 -18.40 41.60
C LEU A 70 6.60 -18.89 40.22
N VAL A 71 5.37 -19.41 40.18
CA VAL A 71 4.72 -19.88 38.96
C VAL A 71 4.73 -18.78 37.90
N MET A 72 4.19 -17.59 38.24
CA MET A 72 4.09 -16.47 37.31
C MET A 72 5.44 -15.97 36.81
N LYS A 73 6.47 -16.02 37.66
CA LYS A 73 7.83 -15.58 37.30
C LYS A 73 8.48 -16.47 36.22
N ILE A 74 8.12 -17.76 36.16
CA ILE A 74 8.74 -18.75 35.25
C ILE A 74 7.81 -19.11 34.07
N LEU A 75 6.55 -18.64 34.07
CA LEU A 75 5.56 -18.95 33.01
C LEU A 75 6.09 -18.73 31.59
N THR A 76 6.79 -17.62 31.34
CA THR A 76 7.30 -17.29 30.00
C THR A 76 8.28 -18.34 29.50
N LEU A 77 9.23 -18.75 30.35
CA LEU A 77 10.19 -19.81 30.05
C LEU A 77 9.48 -21.14 29.76
N MET A 78 8.49 -21.51 30.60
CA MET A 78 7.73 -22.75 30.41
C MET A 78 6.99 -22.77 29.07
N PHE A 79 6.33 -21.66 28.69
CA PHE A 79 5.64 -21.58 27.42
C PHE A 79 6.58 -21.61 26.20
N ILE A 80 7.78 -21.03 26.29
CA ILE A 80 8.78 -21.11 25.22
C ILE A 80 9.25 -22.56 25.02
N MET A 81 9.55 -23.26 26.12
CA MET A 81 9.99 -24.66 26.06
C MET A 81 8.89 -25.58 25.51
N LEU A 82 7.66 -25.45 26.01
CA LEU A 82 6.51 -26.20 25.50
C LEU A 82 6.23 -25.88 24.03
N GLY A 83 6.30 -24.60 23.65
CA GLY A 83 6.12 -24.15 22.28
C GLY A 83 7.16 -24.73 21.33
N GLY A 84 8.44 -24.75 21.73
CA GLY A 84 9.51 -25.35 20.95
C GLY A 84 9.34 -26.86 20.76
N PHE A 85 8.97 -27.57 21.82
CA PHE A 85 8.68 -29.01 21.74
C PHE A 85 7.54 -29.31 20.77
N ILE A 86 6.41 -28.58 20.90
CA ILE A 86 5.26 -28.73 20.01
C ILE A 86 5.64 -28.37 18.56
N GLY A 87 6.42 -27.31 18.36
CA GLY A 87 6.88 -26.89 17.03
C GLY A 87 7.69 -27.96 16.29
N LEU A 88 8.59 -28.65 17.01
CA LEU A 88 9.38 -29.75 16.45
C LEU A 88 8.54 -30.98 16.13
N GLU A 89 7.58 -31.34 16.97
CA GLU A 89 6.70 -32.49 16.69
C GLU A 89 5.79 -32.22 15.48
N ILE A 90 5.24 -31.01 15.35
CA ILE A 90 4.42 -30.63 14.18
C ILE A 90 5.25 -30.62 12.89
N SER A 91 6.54 -30.25 12.95
CA SER A 91 7.37 -30.14 11.75
C SER A 91 7.84 -31.50 11.20
N LYS A 92 7.92 -32.53 12.04
CA LYS A 92 8.31 -33.90 11.67
C LYS A 92 7.20 -34.61 10.87
N MET A 93 7.03 -34.23 9.62
CA MET A 93 6.13 -34.92 8.69
C MET A 93 6.85 -36.07 7.99
N LYS A 94 6.25 -37.26 7.99
CA LYS A 94 6.65 -38.43 7.21
C LYS A 94 5.54 -38.79 6.23
N LEU A 95 5.88 -39.48 5.15
CA LEU A 95 4.96 -39.83 4.06
C LEU A 95 3.73 -40.62 4.51
N ASN A 96 3.82 -41.35 5.63
CA ASN A 96 2.74 -42.22 6.10
C ASN A 96 1.78 -41.56 7.12
N TYR A 97 1.91 -40.26 7.40
CA TYR A 97 1.04 -39.56 8.34
C TYR A 97 -0.20 -38.97 7.67
N SER A 98 -1.36 -39.08 8.34
CA SER A 98 -2.55 -38.30 7.97
C SER A 98 -2.29 -36.82 8.23
N LEU A 99 -2.37 -36.00 7.19
CA LEU A 99 -2.14 -34.56 7.29
C LEU A 99 -3.30 -33.86 8.01
N PHE A 100 -3.06 -33.43 9.26
CA PHE A 100 -4.02 -32.61 10.02
C PHE A 100 -4.45 -31.34 9.26
N SER A 101 -3.55 -30.75 8.47
CA SER A 101 -3.85 -29.57 7.64
C SER A 101 -4.88 -29.84 6.55
N PHE A 102 -4.93 -31.07 6.04
CA PHE A 102 -5.91 -31.49 5.04
C PHE A 102 -7.27 -31.78 5.67
N ASN A 103 -7.29 -32.43 6.85
CA ASN A 103 -8.53 -32.66 7.61
C ASN A 103 -9.21 -31.34 8.01
N TYR A 104 -8.43 -30.31 8.35
CA TYR A 104 -8.93 -28.97 8.70
C TYR A 104 -8.59 -27.93 7.62
N PHE A 105 -8.89 -28.25 6.36
CA PHE A 105 -8.49 -27.42 5.22
C PHE A 105 -8.98 -25.97 5.28
N TYR A 106 -10.24 -25.74 5.71
CA TYR A 106 -10.78 -24.37 5.80
C TYR A 106 -10.03 -23.53 6.84
N TYR A 107 -9.75 -24.10 8.01
CA TYR A 107 -9.00 -23.40 9.06
C TYR A 107 -7.54 -23.19 8.64
N SER A 108 -6.88 -24.21 8.08
CA SER A 108 -5.50 -24.08 7.63
C SER A 108 -5.35 -23.04 6.51
N LYS A 109 -6.30 -22.99 5.58
CA LYS A 109 -6.36 -21.97 4.53
C LYS A 109 -6.63 -20.56 5.07
N PHE A 110 -7.49 -20.43 6.08
CA PHE A 110 -7.76 -19.14 6.72
C PHE A 110 -6.52 -18.57 7.41
N PHE A 111 -5.79 -19.40 8.18
CA PHE A 111 -4.56 -18.97 8.84
C PHE A 111 -3.41 -18.71 7.84
N SER A 112 -3.32 -19.49 6.75
CA SER A 112 -2.26 -19.30 5.74
C SER A 112 -2.45 -18.02 4.91
N LEU A 113 -3.69 -17.64 4.63
CA LEU A 113 -4.02 -16.41 3.89
C LEU A 113 -4.00 -15.14 4.75
N MET A 114 -3.32 -15.17 5.91
CA MET A 114 -3.30 -14.06 6.88
C MET A 114 -4.73 -13.55 7.15
N TRP A 115 -5.64 -14.45 7.52
CA TRP A 115 -7.05 -14.14 7.78
C TRP A 115 -7.77 -13.48 6.60
N ASN A 116 -7.39 -13.82 5.37
CA ASN A 116 -7.89 -13.20 4.13
C ASN A 116 -7.67 -11.68 4.04
N MET A 117 -6.81 -11.10 4.89
CA MET A 117 -6.52 -9.67 4.89
C MET A 117 -6.01 -9.16 3.54
N PRO A 118 -5.14 -9.88 2.79
CA PRO A 118 -4.72 -9.44 1.46
C PRO A 118 -5.89 -9.29 0.49
N TYR A 119 -6.91 -10.15 0.56
CA TYR A 119 -8.08 -10.06 -0.31
C TYR A 119 -8.98 -8.90 0.06
N ILE A 120 -9.19 -8.67 1.36
CA ILE A 120 -10.01 -7.56 1.85
C ILE A 120 -9.35 -6.23 1.49
N SER A 121 -8.03 -6.11 1.70
CA SER A 121 -7.30 -4.88 1.44
C SER A 121 -7.17 -4.58 -0.05
N THR A 122 -6.96 -5.59 -0.90
CA THR A 122 -6.81 -5.38 -2.35
C THR A 122 -8.15 -5.19 -3.05
N PHE A 123 -9.09 -6.14 -2.92
CA PHE A 123 -10.34 -6.08 -3.67
C PHE A 123 -11.36 -5.10 -3.09
N GLY A 124 -11.45 -5.00 -1.76
CA GLY A 124 -12.43 -4.13 -1.11
C GLY A 124 -12.08 -2.65 -1.27
N ILE A 125 -10.85 -2.28 -0.95
CA ILE A 125 -10.44 -0.87 -0.87
C ILE A 125 -10.21 -0.29 -2.26
N ASN A 126 -9.50 -1.00 -3.15
CA ASN A 126 -9.17 -0.46 -4.48
C ASN A 126 -10.40 -0.21 -5.35
N TYR A 127 -11.42 -1.06 -5.27
CA TYR A 127 -12.63 -0.93 -6.10
C TYR A 127 -13.33 0.42 -5.87
N ASN A 128 -13.44 0.87 -4.62
CA ASN A 128 -14.11 2.12 -4.30
C ASN A 128 -13.36 3.33 -4.87
N PHE A 129 -12.03 3.38 -4.73
CA PHE A 129 -11.22 4.47 -5.29
C PHE A 129 -11.25 4.50 -6.82
N LEU A 130 -11.21 3.35 -7.48
CA LEU A 130 -11.31 3.25 -8.94
C LEU A 130 -12.69 3.70 -9.44
N LYS A 131 -13.76 3.31 -8.75
CA LYS A 131 -15.13 3.73 -9.10
C LYS A 131 -15.33 5.23 -8.92
N SER A 132 -14.77 5.85 -7.88
CA SER A 132 -14.78 7.31 -7.76
C SER A 132 -13.95 7.99 -8.87
N GLY A 133 -12.78 7.46 -9.20
CA GLY A 133 -11.94 7.98 -10.28
C GLY A 133 -12.66 8.02 -11.63
N SER A 134 -13.34 6.93 -12.00
CA SER A 134 -14.11 6.88 -13.25
C SER A 134 -15.30 7.86 -13.29
N LYS A 135 -15.96 8.11 -12.14
CA LYS A 135 -17.01 9.13 -12.05
C LYS A 135 -16.44 10.53 -12.22
N LEU A 136 -15.33 10.84 -11.55
CA LEU A 136 -14.67 12.13 -11.67
C LEU A 136 -14.26 12.40 -13.12
N TYR A 137 -13.63 11.43 -13.78
CA TYR A 137 -13.21 11.55 -15.17
C TYR A 137 -14.39 11.86 -16.12
N LYS A 138 -15.52 11.16 -15.96
CA LYS A 138 -16.69 11.38 -16.82
C LYS A 138 -17.40 12.69 -16.57
N PHE A 139 -17.61 13.05 -15.30
CA PHE A 139 -18.40 14.24 -14.96
C PHE A 139 -17.58 15.52 -15.02
N LEU A 140 -16.34 15.51 -14.50
CA LEU A 140 -15.52 16.72 -14.45
C LEU A 140 -14.77 16.93 -15.77
N ASP A 141 -13.90 15.99 -16.15
CA ASP A 141 -13.00 16.17 -17.29
C ASP A 141 -13.76 16.17 -18.61
N GLN A 142 -14.50 15.09 -18.89
CA GLN A 142 -15.29 14.97 -20.13
C GLN A 142 -16.62 15.74 -20.11
N GLY A 143 -17.03 16.26 -18.95
CA GLY A 143 -18.33 16.92 -18.78
C GLY A 143 -18.18 18.42 -18.57
N TRP A 144 -18.06 18.83 -17.32
CA TRP A 144 -18.07 20.25 -16.93
C TRP A 144 -16.95 21.07 -17.56
N PHE A 145 -15.73 20.53 -17.65
CA PHE A 145 -14.61 21.28 -18.23
C PHE A 145 -14.74 21.46 -19.74
N GLU A 146 -15.20 20.45 -20.48
CA GLU A 146 -15.48 20.62 -21.91
C GLU A 146 -16.64 21.57 -22.17
N TYR A 147 -17.71 21.48 -21.36
CA TYR A 147 -18.85 22.37 -21.47
C TYR A 147 -18.47 23.83 -21.21
N LEU A 148 -17.78 24.12 -20.10
CA LEU A 148 -17.38 25.50 -19.76
C LEU A 148 -16.25 26.03 -20.65
N GLY A 149 -15.41 25.15 -21.17
CA GLY A 149 -14.26 25.49 -21.99
C GLY A 149 -14.62 25.61 -23.47
N SER A 150 -14.07 24.70 -24.27
CA SER A 150 -14.00 24.82 -25.72
C SER A 150 -15.37 24.74 -26.41
N GLN A 151 -16.30 23.91 -25.91
CA GLN A 151 -17.58 23.69 -26.59
C GLN A 151 -18.48 24.94 -26.55
N ASN A 152 -18.64 25.54 -25.36
CA ASN A 152 -19.51 26.72 -25.22
C ASN A 152 -18.85 27.99 -25.78
N LEU A 153 -17.51 28.11 -25.69
CA LEU A 153 -16.78 29.18 -26.39
C LEU A 153 -16.97 29.09 -27.92
N TYR A 154 -16.86 27.90 -28.50
CA TYR A 154 -17.10 27.69 -29.93
C TYR A 154 -18.54 28.08 -30.31
N TYR A 155 -19.53 27.68 -29.52
CA TYR A 155 -20.93 28.05 -29.77
C TYR A 155 -21.19 29.55 -29.66
N PHE A 156 -20.58 30.25 -28.68
CA PHE A 156 -20.71 31.69 -28.54
C PHE A 156 -20.07 32.45 -29.72
N ILE A 157 -18.88 32.05 -30.15
CA ILE A 157 -18.22 32.67 -31.31
C ILE A 157 -19.04 32.43 -32.59
N LYS A 158 -19.57 31.20 -32.76
CA LYS A 158 -20.42 30.85 -33.90
C LYS A 158 -21.72 31.63 -33.93
N SER A 159 -22.40 31.83 -32.78
CA SER A 159 -23.63 32.63 -32.75
C SER A 159 -23.33 34.08 -33.10
N ASN A 160 -22.27 34.66 -32.54
CA ASN A 160 -21.89 36.05 -32.80
C ASN A 160 -21.50 36.27 -34.27
N SER A 161 -20.75 35.35 -34.88
CA SER A 161 -20.37 35.47 -36.29
C SER A 161 -21.58 35.41 -37.21
N LEU A 162 -22.56 34.54 -36.92
CA LEU A 162 -23.83 34.49 -37.65
C LEU A 162 -24.60 35.82 -37.51
N TYR A 163 -24.71 36.38 -36.30
CA TYR A 163 -25.34 37.69 -36.10
C TYR A 163 -24.64 38.81 -36.90
N TYR A 164 -23.31 38.88 -36.86
CA TYR A 164 -22.55 39.85 -37.66
C TYR A 164 -22.77 39.67 -39.16
N GLN A 165 -22.85 38.43 -39.65
CA GLN A 165 -23.12 38.16 -41.07
C GLN A 165 -24.50 38.68 -41.48
N TYR A 166 -25.51 38.60 -40.62
CA TYR A 166 -26.83 39.17 -40.89
C TYR A 166 -26.80 40.70 -40.97
N PHE A 167 -26.08 41.38 -40.06
CA PHE A 167 -25.92 42.84 -40.13
C PHE A 167 -25.22 43.28 -41.42
N LEU A 168 -24.18 42.55 -41.84
CA LEU A 168 -23.46 42.81 -43.09
C LEU A 168 -24.25 42.46 -44.35
N LYS A 169 -25.41 41.78 -44.27
CA LYS A 169 -26.18 41.47 -45.48
C LYS A 169 -26.84 42.72 -46.10
N ASN A 170 -27.09 43.78 -45.31
CA ASN A 170 -27.62 45.08 -45.76
C ASN A 170 -26.53 46.16 -45.87
N ASN A 171 -25.46 45.84 -46.62
CA ASN A 171 -24.19 46.57 -46.65
C ASN A 171 -24.31 48.10 -46.76
N LEU A 172 -24.84 48.64 -47.86
CA LEU A 172 -24.64 50.07 -48.19
C LEU A 172 -25.31 51.04 -47.20
N LYS A 173 -26.58 50.81 -46.86
CA LYS A 173 -27.35 51.73 -45.99
C LYS A 173 -26.77 51.77 -44.57
N ILE A 174 -26.38 50.61 -44.04
CA ILE A 174 -25.84 50.49 -42.69
C ILE A 174 -24.43 51.10 -42.62
N PHE A 175 -23.58 50.84 -43.63
CA PHE A 175 -22.23 51.42 -43.68
C PHE A 175 -22.26 52.95 -43.68
N LEU A 176 -23.13 53.56 -44.49
CA LEU A 176 -23.26 55.02 -44.54
C LEU A 176 -23.74 55.59 -43.21
N PHE A 177 -24.71 54.94 -42.56
CA PHE A 177 -25.20 55.36 -41.25
C PHE A 177 -24.11 55.31 -40.18
N ILE A 178 -23.30 54.25 -40.15
CA ILE A 178 -22.17 54.12 -39.22
C ILE A 178 -21.13 55.22 -39.43
N ILE A 179 -20.80 55.53 -40.69
CA ILE A 179 -19.83 56.61 -41.01
C ILE A 179 -20.33 57.95 -40.47
N VAL A 180 -21.61 58.29 -40.67
CA VAL A 180 -22.17 59.56 -40.16
C VAL A 180 -22.15 59.59 -38.63
N CYS A 181 -22.58 58.52 -37.96
CA CYS A 181 -22.52 58.44 -36.49
C CYS A 181 -21.09 58.59 -35.96
N TRP A 182 -20.09 58.00 -36.63
CA TRP A 182 -18.70 58.11 -36.22
C TRP A 182 -18.14 59.53 -36.41
N MET A 183 -18.48 60.20 -37.52
CA MET A 183 -18.14 61.60 -37.72
C MET A 183 -18.74 62.51 -36.65
N MET A 184 -20.02 62.29 -36.29
CA MET A 184 -20.65 63.03 -35.20
C MET A 184 -19.96 62.78 -33.85
N PHE A 185 -19.54 61.54 -33.58
CA PHE A 185 -18.80 61.22 -32.36
C PHE A 185 -17.43 61.90 -32.32
N LEU A 186 -16.68 61.88 -33.42
CA LEU A 186 -15.38 62.57 -33.54
C LEU A 186 -15.53 64.07 -33.32
N ILE A 187 -16.58 64.67 -33.88
CA ILE A 187 -16.88 66.10 -33.69
C ILE A 187 -17.20 66.36 -32.22
N PHE A 188 -17.99 65.50 -31.55
CA PHE A 188 -18.33 65.63 -30.14
C PHE A 188 -17.11 65.48 -29.21
N VAL A 189 -16.22 64.53 -29.49
CA VAL A 189 -14.96 64.33 -28.74
C VAL A 189 -13.99 65.49 -28.95
N ASN A 190 -13.96 66.11 -30.13
CA ASN A 190 -13.12 67.29 -30.38
C ASN A 190 -13.76 68.61 -29.89
N LEU A 191 -15.07 68.63 -29.66
CA LEU A 191 -15.81 69.77 -29.12
C LEU A 191 -15.82 69.80 -27.58
N ILE A 192 -15.53 68.67 -26.94
CA ILE A 192 -15.19 68.56 -25.51
C ILE A 192 -13.69 68.79 -25.35
#